data_AF-A0A7X6TRH3-F1
#
_entry.id   AF-A0A7X6TRH3-F1
#
_cell.length_a   1.000
_cell.length_b   1.000
_cell.length_c   1.000
_cell.angle_alpha   90.00
_cell.angle_beta   90.00
_cell.angle_gamma   90.00
#
_symmetry.space_group_name_H-M   'P 1'
#
loop_
_entity.id
_entity.type
_entity.pdbx_description
1 polymer ?
#
loop_
_entity_poly.entity_id
_entity_poly.type
_entity_poly.pdbx_seq_one_letter_code
_entity_poly.pdbx_strand_id
1 'polypeptide(L)' 'MKNIPHDDLVLKINEFTQLTRERELTKEEEQERADYREEYLRRIRGSLRGSIQGYKYEKE' A
#
# COMPACT_ATOMS: atom_id res chain seq x y z
N MET A 1 -0.11 -7.35 -11.07
CA MET A 1 -1.23 -6.39 -11.16
C MET A 1 -0.85 -5.27 -12.10
N LYS A 2 -1.77 -4.82 -12.96
CA LYS A 2 -1.53 -3.74 -13.95
C LYS A 2 -1.20 -2.43 -13.22
N ASN A 3 -0.41 -1.56 -13.86
CA ASN A 3 0.00 -0.22 -13.40
C ASN A 3 -1.19 0.61 -12.88
N ILE A 4 -1.57 0.42 -11.62
CA ILE A 4 -2.52 1.27 -10.91
C ILE A 4 -1.77 2.46 -10.33
N PRO A 5 -2.23 3.71 -10.52
CA PRO A 5 -1.67 4.88 -9.83
C PRO A 5 -1.59 4.69 -8.31
N HIS A 6 -0.67 5.38 -7.64
CA HIS A 6 -0.52 5.26 -6.18
C HIS A 6 -1.79 5.73 -5.44
N ASP A 7 -2.40 6.81 -5.89
CA ASP A 7 -3.61 7.35 -5.27
C ASP A 7 -4.78 6.39 -5.42
N ASP A 8 -4.96 5.81 -6.61
CA ASP A 8 -5.99 4.79 -6.88
C ASP A 8 -5.78 3.53 -6.01
N LEU A 9 -4.53 3.14 -5.76
CA LEU A 9 -4.20 2.03 -4.86
C LEU A 9 -4.64 2.30 -3.42
N VAL A 10 -4.39 3.52 -2.93
CA VAL A 10 -4.83 3.95 -1.58
C VAL A 10 -6.36 4.01 -1.50
N LEU A 11 -7.02 4.53 -2.53
CA LEU A 11 -8.48 4.56 -2.60
C LEU A 11 -9.08 3.15 -2.53
N LYS A 12 -8.54 2.18 -3.29
CA LYS A 12 -9.00 0.79 -3.24
C LYS A 12 -8.87 0.16 -1.84
N ILE A 13 -7.75 0.37 -1.16
CA ILE A 13 -7.56 -0.12 0.21
C ILE A 13 -8.57 0.52 1.18
N ASN A 14 -8.87 1.81 0.99
CA ASN A 14 -9.84 2.53 1.80
C ASN A 14 -11.27 2.05 1.55
N GLU A 15 -11.65 1.76 0.30
CA GLU A 15 -12.95 1.16 -0.06
C GLU A 15 -13.18 -0.14 0.72
N PHE A 16 -12.22 -1.07 0.72
CA PHE A 16 -12.34 -2.30 1.51
C PHE A 16 -12.40 -2.03 3.01
N THR A 17 -11.72 -1.00 3.49
CA THR A 17 -11.77 -0.61 4.91
C THR A 17 -13.16 -0.06 5.29
N GLN A 18 -13.82 0.70 4.41
CA GLN A 18 -15.19 1.13 4.64
C GLN A 18 -16.15 -0.05 4.60
N LEU A 19 -16.00 -0.94 3.61
CA LEU A 19 -16.82 -2.15 3.50
C LEU A 19 -16.76 -3.01 4.77
N THR A 20 -15.59 -3.16 5.40
CA THR A 20 -15.47 -3.90 6.69
C THR A 20 -16.28 -3.31 7.85
N ARG A 21 -16.67 -2.04 7.77
CA ARG A 21 -17.52 -1.38 8.78
C ARG A 21 -19.00 -1.64 8.54
N GLU A 22 -19.37 -1.91 7.30
CA GLU A 22 -20.76 -2.17 6.89
C GLU A 22 -21.09 -3.67 6.91
N ARG A 23 -20.12 -4.51 6.52
CA ARG A 23 -20.26 -5.97 6.45
C ARG A 23 -18.90 -6.67 6.49
N GLU A 24 -18.93 -7.99 6.66
CA GLU A 24 -17.74 -8.81 6.46
C GLU A 24 -17.36 -8.85 4.97
N LEU A 25 -16.06 -8.87 4.68
CA LEU A 25 -15.54 -9.03 3.33
C LEU A 25 -15.68 -10.49 2.88
N THR A 26 -15.91 -10.72 1.61
CA THR A 26 -15.81 -12.06 1.04
C THR A 26 -14.34 -12.48 0.95
N LYS A 27 -14.08 -13.79 0.85
CA LYS A 27 -12.70 -14.31 0.67
C LYS A 27 -11.98 -13.71 -0.53
N GLU A 28 -12.72 -13.41 -1.60
CA GLU A 28 -12.18 -12.79 -2.81
C GLU A 28 -11.77 -11.34 -2.54
N GLU A 29 -12.60 -10.57 -1.84
CA GLU A 29 -12.32 -9.19 -1.46
C GLU A 29 -11.17 -9.10 -0.45
N GLU A 30 -11.07 -10.06 0.47
CA GLU A 30 -9.93 -10.14 1.39
C GLU A 30 -8.61 -10.38 0.65
N GLN A 31 -8.63 -11.26 -0.36
CA GLN A 31 -7.47 -11.52 -1.20
C GLN A 31 -7.09 -10.29 -2.03
N GLU A 32 -8.06 -9.63 -2.67
CA GLU A 32 -7.81 -8.39 -3.41
C GLU A 32 -7.24 -7.30 -2.51
N ARG A 33 -7.81 -7.11 -1.32
CA ARG A 33 -7.29 -6.16 -0.32
C ARG A 33 -5.86 -6.48 0.08
N ALA A 34 -5.52 -7.76 0.26
CA ALA A 34 -4.17 -8.20 0.60
C ALA A 34 -3.19 -7.88 -0.52
N ASP A 35 -3.55 -8.19 -1.76
CA ASP A 35 -2.72 -7.93 -2.94
C ASP A 35 -2.46 -6.42 -3.11
N TYR A 36 -3.49 -5.57 -2.95
CA TYR A 36 -3.32 -4.12 -3.01
C TYR A 36 -2.41 -3.60 -1.88
N ARG A 37 -2.52 -4.14 -0.66
CA ARG A 37 -1.66 -3.76 0.46
C ARG A 37 -0.21 -4.18 0.24
N GLU A 38 0.03 -5.35 -0.34
CA GLU A 38 1.37 -5.82 -0.67
C GLU A 38 2.04 -4.88 -1.68
N GLU A 39 1.33 -4.51 -2.74
CA GLU A 39 1.82 -3.58 -3.75
C GLU A 39 2.10 -2.19 -3.15
N TYR A 40 1.24 -1.70 -2.24
CA TYR A 40 1.47 -0.43 -1.55
C TYR A 40 2.76 -0.48 -0.73
N LEU A 41 2.95 -1.53 0.07
CA LEU A 41 4.16 -1.72 0.87
C LEU A 41 5.41 -1.84 0.00
N ARG A 42 5.32 -2.50 -1.16
CA ARG A 42 6.43 -2.62 -2.12
C ARG A 42 6.88 -1.25 -2.62
N ARG A 43 5.94 -0.40 -3.03
CA ARG A 43 6.22 0.97 -3.50
C ARG A 43 6.83 1.84 -2.41
N ILE A 44 6.27 1.79 -1.21
CA ILE A 44 6.76 2.54 -0.05
C ILE A 44 8.17 2.09 0.35
N ARG A 45 8.45 0.78 0.40
CA ARG A 45 9.80 0.26 0.68
C ARG A 45 10.82 0.72 -0.36
N GLY A 46 10.45 0.73 -1.64
CA GLY A 46 11.29 1.26 -2.71
C GLY A 46 11.60 2.75 -2.53
N SER A 47 10.57 3.55 -2.27
CA SER A 47 10.71 4.99 -2.01
C SER A 47 11.59 5.27 -0.78
N LEU A 48 11.34 4.59 0.34
CA LEU A 48 12.10 4.76 1.58
C LEU A 48 13.59 4.41 1.40
N ARG A 49 13.89 3.34 0.67
CA ARG A 49 15.29 2.97 0.37
C ARG A 49 16.00 4.06 -0.42
N GLY A 50 15.31 4.70 -1.36
CA GLY A 50 15.83 5.86 -2.10
C GLY A 50 16.09 7.06 -1.18
N SER A 51 15.14 7.38 -0.29
CA SER A 51 15.30 8.48 0.68
C SER A 51 16.45 8.25 1.67
N ILE A 52 16.63 7.02 2.14
CA ILE A 52 17.71 6.67 3.09
C ILE A 52 19.09 6.75 2.44
N GLN A 53 19.24 6.39 1.16
CA GLN A 53 20.53 6.53 0.45
C GLN A 53 21.00 7.99 0.30
N GLY A 54 20.08 8.96 0.38
CA GLY A 54 20.42 10.39 0.37
C GLY A 54 20.90 10.94 1.72
N TYR A 55 20.80 10.16 2.81
CA TYR A 55 21.17 10.61 4.14
C TYR A 55 22.68 10.39 4.39
N LYS A 56 23.47 11.46 4.43
CA LYS A 56 24.83 11.42 4.98
C LYS A 56 24.74 11.54 6.50
N TYR A 57 25.25 10.53 7.19
CA TYR A 57 25.43 10.60 8.64
C TYR A 57 26.59 11.55 8.93
N GLU A 58 26.30 12.80 9.30
CA GLU A 58 27.31 13.69 9.87
C GLU A 58 27.49 13.30 11.34
N LYS A 59 28.67 12.78 11.66
CA LYS A 59 29.05 12.45 13.03
C LYS A 59 29.71 13.70 13.61
N GLU A 60 29.10 14.30 14.62
CA GLU A 60 29.72 15.36 15.44
C GLU A 60 30.99 14.88 16.16
#